data_AF-A0A183H4K9-F1
#
_entry.id   AF-A0A183H4K9-F1
#
_cell.length_a   1.000
_cell.length_b   1.000
_cell.length_c   1.000
_cell.angle_alpha   90.00
_cell.angle_beta   90.00
_cell.angle_gamma   90.00
#
_symmetry.space_group_name_H-M   'P 1'
#
loop_
_entity.id
_entity.type
_entity.pdbx_description
1 polymer ?
#
loop_
_entity_poly.entity_id
_entity_poly.type
_entity_poly.pdbx_seq_one_letter_code
_entity_poly.pdbx_strand_id
1 'polypeptide(L)'
;MLQSLEQKNVNERRLPENCFDRYVIRRLAKTSDGITTADLEILRKTFMERYASCKRHSERIYELKCAICAINEIEICSRDPLWLTQYQYILNWCYCQIRFISNPAERLQLFLEVKEKYRKMFEMLKDVSDVDKLSSYLHWSQLCYQYAELVDRESLSWCIDIVINAKNALFVPSSRSSTLSSKTDNSGSYQSSSSSNVNSNEQMENIGFENQRRVKIATIGLIQSNVLKTENAYVCSLKKRLKVTL
;
A
#
# COMPACT_ATOMS: atom_id res chain seq x y z
N MET A 1 -3.95 42.53 14.82
CA MET A 1 -2.92 41.75 14.10
C MET A 1 -2.87 40.26 14.52
N LEU A 2 -3.21 39.91 15.77
CA LEU A 2 -3.31 38.51 16.23
C LEU A 2 -4.51 37.72 15.66
N GLN A 3 -5.68 38.36 15.53
CA GLN A 3 -6.89 37.72 14.97
C GLN A 3 -6.71 37.24 13.52
N SER A 4 -5.89 37.91 12.70
CA SER A 4 -5.69 37.50 11.29
C SER A 4 -4.76 36.29 11.13
N LEU A 5 -3.89 36.03 12.11
CA LEU A 5 -2.99 34.87 12.13
C LEU A 5 -3.74 33.61 12.59
N GLU A 6 -4.61 33.74 13.60
CA GLU A 6 -5.50 32.66 14.04
C GLU A 6 -6.53 32.31 12.96
N GLN A 7 -7.15 33.29 12.29
CA GLN A 7 -8.06 33.04 11.17
C GLN A 7 -7.35 32.44 9.95
N LYS A 8 -6.10 32.80 9.67
CA LYS A 8 -5.28 32.10 8.65
C LYS A 8 -5.09 30.62 9.01
N ASN A 9 -4.73 30.34 10.26
CA ASN A 9 -4.53 28.98 10.76
C ASN A 9 -5.81 28.14 10.72
N VAL A 10 -6.96 28.75 11.02
CA VAL A 10 -8.28 28.07 10.99
C VAL A 10 -8.74 27.81 9.56
N ASN A 11 -8.53 28.75 8.63
CA ASN A 11 -8.86 28.56 7.23
C ASN A 11 -7.94 27.56 6.52
N GLU A 12 -6.66 27.50 6.90
CA GLU A 12 -5.74 26.47 6.42
C GLU A 12 -6.17 25.07 6.90
N ARG A 13 -6.72 24.93 8.12
CA ARG A 13 -7.19 23.66 8.66
C ARG A 13 -8.46 23.12 7.99
N ARG A 14 -9.24 23.96 7.33
CA ARG A 14 -10.47 23.52 6.65
C ARG A 14 -10.15 22.95 5.28
N LEU A 15 -10.49 21.68 5.11
CA LEU A 15 -10.55 21.03 3.81
C LEU A 15 -11.47 21.85 2.87
N PRO A 16 -11.07 22.10 1.61
CA PRO A 16 -11.88 22.88 0.68
C PRO A 16 -13.19 22.14 0.38
N GLU A 17 -14.29 22.59 1.02
CA GLU A 17 -15.60 21.95 0.94
C GLU A 17 -16.15 21.94 -0.50
N ASN A 18 -15.72 22.90 -1.33
CA ASN A 18 -16.18 23.11 -2.71
C ASN A 18 -15.10 22.81 -3.76
N CYS A 19 -14.30 21.75 -3.59
CA CYS A 19 -13.35 21.37 -4.66
C CYS A 19 -14.10 20.71 -5.84
N PHE A 20 -13.74 21.13 -7.06
CA PHE A 20 -14.28 20.56 -8.31
C PHE A 20 -14.13 19.04 -8.37
N ASP A 21 -13.07 18.51 -7.77
CA ASP A 21 -12.77 17.08 -7.75
C ASP A 21 -13.82 16.25 -7.01
N ARG A 22 -14.40 16.78 -5.92
CA ARG A 22 -15.51 16.11 -5.21
C ARG A 22 -16.72 15.97 -6.13
N TYR A 23 -17.02 16.99 -6.92
CA TYR A 23 -18.13 16.92 -7.87
C TYR A 23 -17.87 15.84 -8.94
N VAL A 24 -16.65 15.77 -9.47
CA VAL A 24 -16.26 14.73 -10.44
C VAL A 24 -16.40 13.34 -9.83
N ILE A 25 -15.84 13.11 -8.63
CA ILE A 25 -15.91 11.81 -7.96
C ILE A 25 -17.35 11.41 -7.64
N ARG A 26 -18.17 12.32 -7.11
CA ARG A 26 -19.60 12.02 -6.84
C ARG A 26 -20.37 11.71 -8.11
N ARG A 27 -20.01 12.31 -9.24
CA ARG A 27 -20.61 12.00 -10.53
C ARG A 27 -20.17 10.63 -11.03
N LEU A 28 -18.88 10.29 -10.92
CA LEU A 28 -18.34 8.98 -11.27
C LEU A 28 -18.93 7.88 -10.38
N ALA A 29 -19.11 8.13 -9.08
CA ALA A 29 -19.72 7.18 -8.16
C ALA A 29 -21.21 6.87 -8.43
N LYS A 30 -21.90 7.74 -9.19
CA LYS A 30 -23.31 7.57 -9.56
C LYS A 30 -23.52 6.80 -10.88
N THR A 31 -22.45 6.47 -11.59
CA THR A 31 -22.55 5.63 -12.80
C THR A 31 -22.94 4.20 -12.39
N SER A 32 -23.53 3.44 -13.31
CA SER A 32 -23.92 2.04 -13.07
C SER A 32 -22.75 1.16 -12.64
N ASP A 33 -21.56 1.47 -13.14
CA ASP A 33 -20.34 0.67 -12.97
C ASP A 33 -19.51 1.13 -11.77
N GLY A 34 -19.97 2.20 -11.08
CA GLY A 34 -19.19 2.87 -10.04
C GLY A 34 -17.87 3.45 -10.56
N ILE A 35 -16.93 3.66 -9.63
CA ILE A 35 -15.58 4.14 -9.98
C ILE A 35 -14.74 2.96 -10.48
N THR A 36 -14.30 3.01 -11.72
CA THR A 36 -13.51 1.95 -12.36
C THR A 36 -12.00 2.11 -12.12
N THR A 37 -11.22 1.08 -12.46
CA THR A 37 -9.75 1.14 -12.43
C THR A 37 -9.20 2.21 -13.37
N ALA A 38 -9.83 2.40 -14.54
CA ALA A 38 -9.45 3.46 -15.49
C ALA A 38 -9.74 4.86 -14.92
N ASP A 39 -10.86 5.04 -14.22
CA ASP A 39 -11.19 6.29 -13.56
C ASP A 39 -10.14 6.64 -12.49
N LEU A 40 -9.73 5.66 -11.68
CA LEU A 40 -8.67 5.85 -10.69
C LEU A 40 -7.34 6.23 -11.36
N GLU A 41 -6.97 5.58 -12.47
CA GLU A 41 -5.75 5.92 -13.19
C GLU A 41 -5.78 7.36 -13.73
N ILE A 42 -6.92 7.78 -14.31
CA ILE A 42 -7.10 9.16 -14.80
C ILE A 42 -7.02 10.15 -13.64
N LEU A 43 -7.75 9.91 -12.54
CA LEU A 43 -7.70 10.74 -11.34
C LEU A 43 -6.28 10.88 -10.81
N ARG A 44 -5.52 9.78 -10.76
CA ARG A 44 -4.11 9.78 -10.35
C ARG A 44 -3.28 10.72 -11.20
N LYS A 45 -3.35 10.59 -12.53
CA LYS A 45 -2.61 11.42 -13.49
C LYS A 45 -2.99 12.88 -13.33
N THR A 46 -4.29 13.19 -13.30
CA THR A 46 -4.79 14.56 -13.15
C THR A 46 -4.34 15.22 -11.84
N PHE A 47 -4.34 14.50 -10.72
CA PHE A 47 -3.87 15.05 -9.44
C PHE A 47 -2.37 15.32 -9.45
N MET A 48 -1.58 14.40 -10.00
CA MET A 48 -0.13 14.54 -10.09
C MET A 48 0.28 15.68 -11.05
N GLU A 49 -0.39 15.81 -12.19
CA GLU A 49 -0.15 16.87 -13.17
C GLU A 49 -0.46 18.25 -12.60
N ARG A 50 -1.62 18.42 -11.94
CA ARG A 50 -1.96 19.69 -11.28
C ARG A 50 -0.96 20.04 -10.19
N TYR A 51 -0.59 19.08 -9.35
CA TYR A 51 0.43 19.31 -8.34
C TYR A 51 1.78 19.72 -8.94
N ALA A 52 2.21 19.05 -10.03
CA ALA A 52 3.44 19.38 -10.73
C ALA A 52 3.42 20.79 -11.35
N SER A 53 2.24 21.25 -11.80
CA SER A 53 2.05 22.59 -12.35
C SER A 53 2.07 23.72 -11.30
N CYS A 54 1.94 23.38 -10.02
CA CYS A 54 1.93 24.36 -8.93
C CYS A 54 3.29 25.04 -8.76
N LYS A 55 3.29 26.38 -8.80
CA LYS A 55 4.49 27.20 -8.65
C LYS A 55 4.71 27.63 -7.19
N ARG A 56 3.63 27.74 -6.41
CA ARG A 56 3.67 28.20 -5.03
C ARG A 56 3.42 27.07 -4.03
N HIS A 57 3.97 27.22 -2.84
CA HIS A 57 3.76 26.28 -1.74
C HIS A 57 2.28 26.18 -1.32
N SER A 58 1.58 27.32 -1.25
CA SER A 58 0.15 27.37 -0.93
C SER A 58 -0.73 26.66 -1.95
N GLU A 59 -0.37 26.73 -3.24
CA GLU A 59 -1.06 26.02 -4.33
C GLU A 59 -0.91 24.51 -4.15
N ARG A 60 0.32 24.04 -3.85
CA ARG A 60 0.59 22.62 -3.57
C ARG A 60 -0.21 22.09 -2.39
N ILE A 61 -0.27 22.85 -1.29
CA ILE A 61 -1.09 22.47 -0.12
C ILE A 61 -2.56 22.37 -0.53
N TYR A 62 -3.07 23.37 -1.24
CA TYR A 62 -4.46 23.41 -1.69
C TYR A 62 -4.80 22.22 -2.58
N GLU A 63 -4.00 21.94 -3.61
CA GLU A 63 -4.22 20.80 -4.51
C GLU A 63 -4.17 19.46 -3.79
N LEU A 64 -3.23 19.26 -2.85
CA LEU A 64 -3.19 18.03 -2.05
C LEU A 64 -4.39 17.90 -1.12
N LYS A 65 -4.84 18.98 -0.48
CA LYS A 65 -6.04 18.97 0.35
C LYS A 65 -7.28 18.67 -0.48
N CYS A 66 -7.42 19.26 -1.67
CA CYS A 66 -8.48 18.93 -2.63
C CYS A 66 -8.45 17.45 -3.02
N ALA A 67 -7.28 16.92 -3.38
CA ALA A 67 -7.12 15.52 -3.75
C ALA A 67 -7.50 14.59 -2.59
N ILE A 68 -7.02 14.87 -1.37
CA ILE A 68 -7.37 14.08 -0.17
C ILE A 68 -8.86 14.11 0.11
N CYS A 69 -9.52 15.28 0.06
CA CYS A 69 -10.97 15.38 0.17
C CYS A 69 -11.66 14.43 -0.81
N ALA A 70 -11.24 14.52 -2.08
CA ALA A 70 -11.85 13.79 -3.17
C ALA A 70 -11.64 12.27 -3.00
N ILE A 71 -10.41 11.81 -2.77
CA ILE A 71 -10.07 10.40 -2.57
C ILE A 71 -10.75 9.82 -1.34
N ASN A 72 -10.93 10.62 -0.29
CA ASN A 72 -11.63 10.19 0.92
C ASN A 72 -13.13 9.98 0.69
N GLU A 73 -13.74 10.56 -0.35
CA GLU A 73 -15.13 10.27 -0.73
C GLU A 73 -15.30 8.99 -1.54
N ILE A 74 -14.21 8.46 -2.13
CA ILE A 74 -14.26 7.18 -2.84
C ILE A 74 -14.54 6.08 -1.81
N GLU A 75 -15.66 5.40 -2.00
CA GLU A 75 -15.99 4.19 -1.27
C GLU A 75 -15.13 3.04 -1.80
N ILE A 76 -14.57 2.26 -0.88
CA ILE A 76 -13.75 1.10 -1.22
C ILE A 76 -14.74 -0.04 -1.51
N CYS A 77 -15.06 -0.24 -2.78
CA CYS A 77 -16.13 -1.16 -3.21
C CYS A 77 -15.64 -2.39 -4.01
N SER A 78 -14.34 -2.46 -4.34
CA SER A 78 -13.79 -3.52 -5.19
C SER A 78 -12.68 -4.30 -4.49
N ARG A 79 -12.75 -5.64 -4.60
CA ARG A 79 -11.67 -6.56 -4.21
C ARG A 79 -10.65 -6.79 -5.34
N ASP A 80 -10.85 -6.18 -6.52
CA ASP A 80 -9.93 -6.30 -7.64
C ASP A 80 -8.53 -5.77 -7.25
N PRO A 81 -7.46 -6.59 -7.36
CA PRO A 81 -6.11 -6.18 -7.03
C PRO A 81 -5.63 -4.96 -7.84
N LEU A 82 -6.04 -4.83 -9.11
CA LEU A 82 -5.64 -3.71 -9.95
C LEU A 82 -6.31 -2.41 -9.49
N TRP A 83 -7.62 -2.45 -9.23
CA TRP A 83 -8.37 -1.35 -8.63
C TRP A 83 -7.75 -0.89 -7.31
N LEU A 84 -7.52 -1.81 -6.38
CA LEU A 84 -6.95 -1.51 -5.06
C LEU A 84 -5.55 -0.91 -5.18
N THR A 85 -4.74 -1.44 -6.08
CA THR A 85 -3.39 -0.91 -6.34
C THR A 85 -3.44 0.54 -6.84
N GLN A 86 -4.34 0.87 -7.79
CA GLN A 86 -4.49 2.26 -8.24
C GLN A 86 -4.96 3.17 -7.10
N TYR A 87 -5.95 2.74 -6.32
CA TYR A 87 -6.43 3.50 -5.17
C TYR A 87 -5.32 3.78 -4.16
N GLN A 88 -4.57 2.74 -3.77
CA GLN A 88 -3.46 2.82 -2.83
C GLN A 88 -2.33 3.71 -3.34
N TYR A 89 -2.03 3.72 -4.64
CA TYR A 89 -1.01 4.61 -5.19
C TYR A 89 -1.38 6.08 -5.05
N ILE A 90 -2.62 6.45 -5.34
CA ILE A 90 -3.08 7.84 -5.20
C ILE A 90 -3.08 8.23 -3.71
N LEU A 91 -3.65 7.36 -2.87
CA LEU A 91 -3.72 7.56 -1.43
C LEU A 91 -2.32 7.77 -0.83
N ASN A 92 -1.39 6.85 -1.08
CA ASN A 92 -0.03 6.94 -0.57
C ASN A 92 0.70 8.16 -1.10
N TRP A 93 0.55 8.50 -2.37
CA TRP A 93 1.18 9.68 -2.93
C TRP A 93 0.69 10.94 -2.22
N CYS A 94 -0.63 11.16 -2.12
CA CYS A 94 -1.19 12.33 -1.45
C CYS A 94 -0.73 12.46 0.00
N TYR A 95 -0.87 11.38 0.78
CA TYR A 95 -0.53 11.39 2.20
C TYR A 95 0.99 11.48 2.45
N CYS A 96 1.83 10.96 1.56
CA CYS A 96 3.28 11.19 1.64
C CYS A 96 3.62 12.65 1.33
N GLN A 97 3.09 13.22 0.25
CA GLN A 97 3.40 14.59 -0.17
C GLN A 97 2.94 15.61 0.87
N ILE A 98 1.69 15.48 1.35
CA ILE A 98 1.11 16.48 2.24
C ILE A 98 1.84 16.52 3.58
N ARG A 99 2.37 15.38 4.04
CA ARG A 99 3.13 15.27 5.29
C ARG A 99 4.30 16.24 5.36
N PHE A 100 5.00 16.45 4.24
CA PHE A 100 6.19 17.29 4.17
C PHE A 100 5.88 18.78 4.07
N ILE A 101 4.71 19.14 3.55
CA ILE A 101 4.33 20.52 3.30
C ILE A 101 3.25 21.05 4.25
N SER A 102 2.56 20.18 4.99
CA SER A 102 1.53 20.56 5.97
C SER A 102 2.11 20.94 7.33
N ASN A 103 1.28 21.66 8.09
CA ASN A 103 1.56 21.99 9.47
C ASN A 103 1.70 20.69 10.30
N PRO A 104 2.76 20.55 11.13
CA PRO A 104 2.92 19.40 12.03
C PRO A 104 1.68 19.08 12.87
N ALA A 105 0.87 20.08 13.25
CA ALA A 105 -0.36 19.90 14.01
C ALA A 105 -1.44 19.11 13.25
N GLU A 106 -1.43 19.12 11.91
CA GLU A 106 -2.41 18.39 11.07
C GLU A 106 -2.00 16.94 10.83
N ARG A 107 -0.72 16.58 11.06
CA ARG A 107 -0.19 15.26 10.69
C ARG A 107 -0.88 14.11 11.42
N LEU A 108 -1.27 14.32 12.68
CA LEU A 108 -1.98 13.29 13.44
C LEU A 108 -3.34 12.98 12.81
N GLN A 109 -4.09 14.03 12.47
CA GLN A 109 -5.38 13.89 11.80
C GLN A 109 -5.23 13.18 10.46
N LEU A 110 -4.26 13.59 9.64
CA LEU A 110 -3.96 12.96 8.36
C LEU A 110 -3.58 11.48 8.53
N PHE A 111 -2.78 11.14 9.55
CA PHE A 111 -2.42 9.75 9.83
C PHE A 111 -3.64 8.91 10.21
N LEU A 112 -4.53 9.43 11.07
CA LEU A 112 -5.74 8.73 11.48
C LEU A 112 -6.71 8.52 10.31
N GLU A 113 -6.85 9.50 9.43
CA GLU A 113 -7.69 9.40 8.23
C GLU A 113 -7.19 8.31 7.28
N VAL A 114 -5.89 8.30 6.95
CA VAL A 114 -5.33 7.27 6.07
C VAL A 114 -5.33 5.89 6.73
N LYS A 115 -5.10 5.82 8.05
CA LYS A 115 -5.20 4.57 8.82
C LYS A 115 -6.58 3.95 8.70
N GLU A 116 -7.63 4.74 8.83
CA GLU A 116 -9.01 4.26 8.70
C GLU A 116 -9.31 3.71 7.30
N LYS A 117 -8.77 4.33 6.25
CA LYS A 117 -8.87 3.81 4.88
C LYS A 117 -8.18 2.45 4.74
N TYR A 118 -6.98 2.30 5.30
CA TYR A 118 -6.27 1.02 5.30
C TYR A 118 -6.97 -0.06 6.11
N ARG A 119 -7.54 0.29 7.28
CA ARG A 119 -8.35 -0.63 8.08
C ARG A 119 -9.50 -1.22 7.26
N LYS A 120 -10.25 -0.39 6.54
CA LYS A 120 -11.33 -0.84 5.65
C LYS A 120 -10.83 -1.72 4.52
N MET A 121 -9.72 -1.36 3.87
CA MET A 121 -9.10 -2.21 2.83
C MET A 121 -8.70 -3.58 3.39
N PHE A 122 -8.09 -3.62 4.58
CA PHE A 122 -7.67 -4.87 5.20
C PHE A 122 -8.84 -5.77 5.59
N GLU A 123 -9.94 -5.19 6.09
CA GLU A 123 -11.16 -5.94 6.37
C GLU A 123 -11.74 -6.59 5.09
N MET A 124 -11.75 -5.87 3.97
CA MET A 124 -12.19 -6.47 2.70
C MET A 124 -11.27 -7.58 2.20
N LEU A 125 -9.98 -7.51 2.52
CA LEU A 125 -8.95 -8.45 2.12
C LEU A 125 -8.76 -9.60 3.12
N LYS A 126 -9.63 -9.74 4.13
CA LYS A 126 -9.50 -10.78 5.15
C LYS A 126 -9.51 -12.20 4.57
N ASP A 127 -10.35 -12.43 3.56
CA ASP A 127 -10.51 -13.73 2.90
C ASP A 127 -9.48 -13.96 1.77
N VAL A 128 -8.63 -12.95 1.49
CA VAL A 128 -7.57 -13.04 0.47
C VAL A 128 -6.32 -13.63 1.11
N SER A 129 -5.61 -14.48 0.37
CA SER A 129 -4.38 -15.11 0.83
C SER A 129 -3.38 -14.05 1.32
N ASP A 130 -2.67 -14.34 2.40
CA ASP A 130 -1.72 -13.38 2.98
C ASP A 130 -0.61 -13.01 2.00
N VAL A 131 -0.22 -13.93 1.11
CA VAL A 131 0.76 -13.69 0.05
C VAL A 131 0.22 -12.71 -1.01
N ASP A 132 -1.06 -12.79 -1.35
CA ASP A 132 -1.65 -11.96 -2.41
C ASP A 132 -1.89 -10.53 -1.97
N LYS A 133 -2.25 -10.32 -0.70
CA LYS A 133 -2.46 -8.97 -0.15
C LYS A 133 -1.18 -8.28 0.33
N LEU A 134 0.01 -8.91 0.21
CA LEU A 134 1.30 -8.33 0.62
C LEU A 134 1.55 -6.91 0.06
N SER A 135 1.13 -6.61 -1.16
CA SER A 135 1.32 -5.28 -1.77
C SER A 135 0.61 -4.17 -0.98
N SER A 136 -0.62 -4.44 -0.52
CA SER A 136 -1.40 -3.50 0.30
C SER A 136 -0.70 -3.21 1.64
N TYR A 137 -0.14 -4.25 2.27
CA TYR A 137 0.61 -4.09 3.52
C TYR A 137 1.99 -3.44 3.31
N LEU A 138 2.62 -3.63 2.15
CA LEU A 138 3.81 -2.86 1.78
C LEU A 138 3.49 -1.36 1.72
N HIS A 139 2.42 -0.99 1.04
CA HIS A 139 1.97 0.39 0.95
C HIS A 139 1.64 0.99 2.33
N TRP A 140 0.99 0.24 3.21
CA TRP A 140 0.75 0.66 4.59
C TRP A 140 2.05 0.83 5.39
N SER A 141 2.98 -0.13 5.30
CA SER A 141 4.26 -0.07 6.02
C SER A 141 5.09 1.15 5.62
N GLN A 142 5.01 1.58 4.35
CA GLN A 142 5.66 2.80 3.88
C GLN A 142 5.06 4.03 4.56
N LEU A 143 3.74 4.13 4.67
CA LEU A 143 3.09 5.22 5.39
C LEU A 143 3.43 5.21 6.88
N CYS A 144 3.48 4.03 7.52
CA CYS A 144 3.93 3.91 8.90
C CYS A 144 5.35 4.49 9.06
N TYR A 145 6.27 4.14 8.17
CA TYR A 145 7.62 4.69 8.23
C TYR A 145 7.64 6.21 8.03
N GLN A 146 6.86 6.74 7.08
CA GLN A 146 6.77 8.18 6.88
C GLN A 146 6.23 8.88 8.13
N TYR A 147 5.17 8.36 8.73
CA TYR A 147 4.49 8.92 9.90
C TYR A 147 5.00 8.37 11.24
N ALA A 148 6.24 7.88 11.31
CA ALA A 148 6.75 7.09 12.44
C ALA A 148 6.59 7.75 13.82
N GLU A 149 6.53 9.08 13.89
CA GLU A 149 6.30 9.81 15.13
C GLU A 149 4.86 9.73 15.68
N LEU A 150 3.93 9.19 14.88
CA LEU A 150 2.48 9.09 15.16
C LEU A 150 1.97 7.64 15.15
N VAL A 151 2.77 6.70 14.64
CA VAL A 151 2.39 5.30 14.50
C VAL A 151 2.13 4.66 15.85
N ASP A 152 1.00 3.95 15.97
CA ASP A 152 0.64 3.17 17.14
C ASP A 152 0.94 1.66 16.98
N ARG A 153 0.79 0.93 18.08
CA ARG A 153 1.09 -0.51 18.13
C ARG A 153 0.21 -1.32 17.18
N GLU A 154 -1.07 -0.96 17.05
CA GLU A 154 -2.00 -1.62 16.14
C GLU A 154 -1.54 -1.51 14.68
N SER A 155 -1.08 -0.32 14.28
CA SER A 155 -0.59 -0.06 12.92
C SER A 155 0.61 -0.95 12.55
N LEU A 156 1.52 -1.17 13.50
CA LEU A 156 2.68 -2.04 13.32
C LEU A 156 2.32 -3.51 13.39
N SER A 157 1.39 -3.92 14.26
CA SER A 157 0.99 -5.33 14.38
C SER A 157 0.43 -5.85 13.07
N TRP A 158 -0.38 -5.05 12.34
CA TRP A 158 -0.83 -5.41 10.99
C TRP A 158 0.32 -5.78 10.04
N CYS A 159 1.43 -5.03 10.08
CA CYS A 159 2.61 -5.31 9.26
C CYS A 159 3.41 -6.54 9.74
N ILE A 160 3.44 -6.79 11.04
CA ILE A 160 4.15 -7.91 11.63
C ILE A 160 3.40 -9.22 11.33
N ASP A 161 2.09 -9.22 11.57
CA ASP A 161 1.22 -10.38 11.40
C ASP A 161 1.22 -10.87 9.94
N ILE A 162 1.07 -9.94 8.98
CA ILE A 162 1.11 -10.31 7.56
C ILE A 162 2.47 -10.89 7.14
N VAL A 163 3.57 -10.38 7.69
CA VAL A 163 4.92 -10.89 7.40
C VAL A 163 5.06 -12.30 7.93
N ILE A 164 4.62 -12.56 9.16
CA ILE A 164 4.68 -13.89 9.77
C ILE A 164 3.86 -14.87 8.94
N ASN A 165 2.61 -14.53 8.63
CA ASN A 165 1.72 -15.44 7.93
C ASN A 165 2.18 -15.69 6.49
N ALA A 166 2.59 -14.65 5.76
CA ALA A 166 3.08 -14.81 4.40
C ALA A 166 4.40 -15.60 4.33
N LYS A 167 5.29 -15.44 5.32
CA LYS A 167 6.48 -16.29 5.44
C LYS A 167 6.08 -17.75 5.63
N ASN A 168 5.18 -18.04 6.56
CA ASN A 168 4.71 -19.40 6.77
C ASN A 168 4.14 -19.99 5.48
N ALA A 169 3.31 -19.25 4.74
CA ALA A 169 2.78 -19.71 3.46
C ALA A 169 3.85 -19.97 2.37
N LEU A 170 4.91 -19.15 2.31
CA LEU A 170 5.94 -19.25 1.26
C LEU A 170 7.09 -20.22 1.57
N PHE A 171 7.30 -20.53 2.86
CA PHE A 171 8.43 -21.33 3.34
C PHE A 171 8.03 -22.67 3.97
N VAL A 172 6.73 -22.97 4.13
CA VAL A 172 6.30 -24.35 4.45
C VAL A 172 6.82 -25.27 3.33
N PRO A 173 7.67 -26.27 3.65
CA PRO A 173 8.09 -27.25 2.68
C PRO A 173 6.83 -27.95 2.19
N SER A 174 6.61 -27.96 0.87
CA SER A 174 5.66 -28.91 0.29
C SER A 174 6.16 -30.29 0.71
N SER A 175 5.52 -30.90 1.70
CA SER A 175 5.65 -32.32 1.99
C SER A 175 5.05 -33.07 0.80
N ARG A 176 5.78 -33.09 -0.31
CA ARG A 176 5.58 -34.07 -1.37
C ARG A 176 5.97 -35.42 -0.79
N SER A 177 5.00 -36.01 -0.10
CA SER A 177 4.95 -37.45 0.13
C SER A 177 4.89 -38.10 -1.25
N SER A 178 6.05 -38.42 -1.82
CA SER A 178 6.16 -39.29 -2.97
C SER A 178 6.03 -40.74 -2.49
N THR A 179 4.84 -41.12 -2.06
CA THR A 179 4.44 -42.53 -2.01
C THR A 179 4.16 -42.99 -3.44
N LEU A 180 5.14 -43.60 -4.10
CA LEU A 180 4.86 -44.63 -5.10
C LEU A 180 6.05 -45.58 -5.30
N SER A 181 5.98 -46.66 -4.52
CA SER A 181 6.18 -48.05 -4.94
C SER A 181 7.55 -48.43 -5.52
N SER A 182 8.40 -48.93 -4.62
CA SER A 182 9.38 -49.99 -4.92
C SER A 182 8.70 -51.20 -5.58
N LYS A 183 9.02 -51.45 -6.85
CA LYS A 183 8.94 -52.78 -7.46
C LYS A 183 10.19 -53.05 -8.29
N THR A 184 10.75 -54.21 -8.01
CA THR A 184 12.04 -54.77 -8.37
C THR A 184 12.01 -55.40 -9.77
N ASP A 185 13.16 -55.33 -10.46
CA ASP A 185 13.72 -56.11 -11.58
C ASP A 185 12.95 -56.32 -12.91
N ASN A 186 13.55 -55.95 -14.05
CA ASN A 186 14.24 -56.89 -14.95
C ASN A 186 14.90 -56.18 -16.18
N SER A 187 15.97 -56.82 -16.67
CA SER A 187 16.91 -56.47 -17.75
C SER A 187 16.32 -56.17 -19.14
N GLY A 188 16.96 -55.27 -19.91
CA GLY A 188 16.77 -55.16 -21.37
C GLY A 188 17.36 -53.87 -21.96
N SER A 189 18.45 -53.99 -22.72
CA SER A 189 19.00 -52.90 -23.53
C SER A 189 18.03 -52.52 -24.66
N TYR A 190 18.04 -51.26 -25.10
CA TYR A 190 18.15 -50.82 -26.50
C TYR A 190 18.18 -49.28 -26.55
N GLN A 191 19.13 -48.75 -27.33
CA GLN A 191 19.23 -47.34 -27.70
C GLN A 191 17.92 -46.86 -28.35
N SER A 192 17.47 -45.65 -28.00
CA SER A 192 16.73 -44.74 -28.89
C SER A 192 16.70 -43.34 -28.29
N SER A 193 17.40 -42.42 -28.96
CA SER A 193 17.17 -40.97 -29.03
C SER A 193 16.20 -40.37 -28.00
N SER A 194 16.76 -39.88 -26.90
CA SER A 194 16.10 -38.94 -25.99
C SER A 194 15.87 -37.61 -26.71
N SER A 195 14.75 -37.52 -27.42
CA SER A 195 14.09 -36.25 -27.69
C SER A 195 13.72 -35.64 -26.34
N SER A 196 14.59 -34.77 -25.83
CA SER A 196 14.26 -33.88 -24.73
C SER A 196 13.27 -32.83 -25.25
N ASN A 197 12.02 -33.25 -25.50
CA ASN A 197 10.88 -32.34 -25.55
C ASN A 197 10.59 -31.93 -24.10
N VAL A 198 11.52 -31.15 -23.53
CA VAL A 198 11.21 -30.35 -22.37
C VAL A 198 10.23 -29.30 -22.88
N ASN A 199 8.97 -29.46 -22.47
CA ASN A 199 7.85 -28.63 -22.87
C ASN A 199 8.22 -27.18 -22.52
N SER A 200 8.57 -26.37 -23.51
CA SER A 200 9.05 -24.99 -23.33
C SER A 200 8.06 -24.12 -22.56
N ASN A 201 6.77 -24.46 -22.65
CA ASN A 201 5.70 -23.85 -21.87
C ASN A 201 5.81 -24.15 -20.36
N GLU A 202 6.15 -25.38 -19.95
CA GLU A 202 6.32 -25.74 -18.53
C GLU A 202 7.55 -25.05 -17.92
N GLN A 203 8.62 -24.88 -18.71
CA GLN A 203 9.79 -24.10 -18.27
C GLN A 203 9.44 -22.61 -18.11
N MET A 204 8.71 -22.01 -19.05
CA MET A 204 8.30 -20.60 -18.94
C MET A 204 7.34 -20.36 -17.76
N GLU A 205 6.38 -21.25 -17.53
CA GLU A 205 5.46 -21.18 -16.38
C GLU A 205 6.20 -21.33 -15.05
N ASN A 206 7.16 -22.26 -14.97
CA ASN A 206 7.98 -22.44 -13.77
C ASN A 206 8.88 -21.23 -13.48
N ILE A 207 9.46 -20.60 -14.53
CA ILE A 207 10.21 -19.34 -14.40
C ILE A 207 9.29 -18.21 -13.92
N GLY A 208 8.07 -18.12 -14.46
CA GLY A 208 7.07 -17.14 -14.03
C GLY A 208 6.70 -17.28 -12.55
N PHE A 209 6.43 -18.51 -12.11
CA PHE A 209 6.11 -18.82 -10.73
C PHE A 209 7.26 -18.49 -9.77
N GLU A 210 8.50 -18.87 -10.12
CA GLU A 210 9.68 -18.59 -9.30
C GLU A 210 9.96 -17.08 -9.22
N ASN A 211 9.75 -16.33 -10.31
CA ASN A 211 9.86 -14.88 -10.31
C ASN A 211 8.81 -14.22 -9.40
N GLN A 212 7.55 -14.66 -9.47
CA GLN A 212 6.50 -14.16 -8.58
C GLN A 212 6.85 -14.45 -7.11
N ARG A 213 7.31 -15.66 -6.80
CA ARG A 213 7.76 -16.04 -5.45
C ARG A 213 8.88 -15.13 -4.95
N ARG A 214 9.90 -14.85 -5.77
CA ARG A 214 10.99 -13.92 -5.42
C ARG A 214 10.49 -12.52 -5.12
N VAL A 215 9.55 -11.99 -5.92
CA VAL A 215 8.94 -10.67 -5.69
C VAL A 215 8.20 -10.64 -4.35
N LYS A 216 7.45 -11.70 -4.00
CA LYS A 216 6.75 -11.80 -2.72
C LYS A 216 7.73 -11.84 -1.53
N ILE A 217 8.82 -12.60 -1.64
CA ILE A 217 9.89 -12.64 -0.62
C ILE A 217 10.55 -11.26 -0.46
N ALA A 218 10.86 -10.58 -1.57
CA ALA A 218 11.41 -9.23 -1.53
C ALA A 218 10.43 -8.24 -0.87
N THR A 219 9.14 -8.36 -1.17
CA THR A 219 8.07 -7.54 -0.57
C THR A 219 8.02 -7.72 0.95
N ILE A 220 8.12 -8.96 1.45
CA ILE A 220 8.24 -9.24 2.88
C ILE A 220 9.45 -8.54 3.49
N GLY A 221 10.62 -8.64 2.85
CA GLY A 221 11.85 -7.98 3.32
C GLY A 221 11.71 -6.46 3.40
N LEU A 222 11.02 -5.84 2.44
CA LEU A 222 10.73 -4.41 2.44
C LEU A 222 9.80 -4.00 3.58
N ILE A 223 8.74 -4.76 3.84
CA ILE A 223 7.84 -4.51 4.97
C ILE A 223 8.61 -4.57 6.29
N GLN A 224 9.42 -5.62 6.49
CA GLN A 224 10.25 -5.76 7.69
C GLN A 224 11.21 -4.58 7.87
N SER A 225 11.86 -4.14 6.78
CA SER A 225 12.74 -2.97 6.80
C SER A 225 11.99 -1.70 7.23
N ASN A 226 10.77 -1.48 6.71
CA ASN A 226 9.96 -0.32 7.07
C ASN A 226 9.52 -0.36 8.54
N VAL A 227 9.10 -1.51 9.06
CA VAL A 227 8.75 -1.68 10.49
C VAL A 227 9.93 -1.31 11.37
N LEU A 228 11.12 -1.88 11.11
CA LEU A 228 12.33 -1.61 11.90
C LEU A 228 12.71 -0.12 11.87
N LYS A 229 12.63 0.52 10.69
CA LYS A 229 12.90 1.96 10.55
C LYS A 229 11.88 2.80 11.32
N THR A 230 10.62 2.39 11.32
CA THR A 230 9.54 3.06 12.05
C THR A 230 9.79 3.02 13.55
N GLU A 231 10.10 1.85 14.10
CA GLU A 231 10.41 1.69 15.54
C GLU A 231 11.64 2.52 15.95
N ASN A 232 12.69 2.51 15.15
CA ASN A 232 13.89 3.30 15.41
C ASN A 232 13.61 4.81 15.40
N ALA A 233 12.80 5.29 14.45
CA ALA A 233 12.39 6.69 14.38
C ALA A 233 11.51 7.09 15.58
N TYR A 234 10.59 6.22 16.00
CA TYR A 234 9.76 6.41 17.19
C TYR A 234 10.61 6.55 18.46
N VAL A 235 11.56 5.63 18.69
CA VAL A 235 12.47 5.67 19.84
C VAL A 235 13.32 6.96 19.83
N CYS A 236 13.81 7.37 18.67
CA CYS A 236 14.55 8.63 18.52
C CYS A 236 13.70 9.85 18.89
N SER A 237 12.44 9.87 18.45
CA SER A 237 11.48 10.94 18.78
C SER A 237 11.20 11.01 20.27
N LEU A 238 10.96 9.85 20.91
CA LEU A 238 10.71 9.75 22.35
C LEU A 238 11.90 10.26 23.18
N LYS A 239 13.13 9.85 22.81
CA LYS A 239 14.36 10.33 23.47
C LYS A 239 14.51 11.84 23.38
N LYS A 240 14.18 12.45 22.24
CA LYS A 240 14.21 13.91 22.08
C LYS A 240 13.19 14.61 22.99
N ARG A 241 11.97 14.10 23.08
CA ARG A 241 10.93 14.68 23.97
C ARG A 241 11.34 14.61 25.44
N LEU A 242 11.86 13.46 25.88
CA LEU A 242 12.31 13.27 27.27
C LEU A 242 13.50 14.19 27.62
N LYS A 243 14.44 14.42 26.71
CA LYS A 243 15.56 15.37 26.91
C LYS A 243 15.16 16.84 27.00
N VAL A 244 13.98 17.21 26.49
CA VAL A 244 13.45 18.59 26.59
C VAL A 244 12.67 18.79 27.90
N THR A 245 12.30 17.70 28.57
CA THR A 245 11.47 17.73 29.80
C THR A 245 12.31 17.59 31.09
N LEU A 246 13.61 17.29 30.96
CA LEU A 246 14.60 17.21 32.03
C LEU A 246 15.59 18.38 31.92
#